data_AF-A0A966QAB3-F1
#
_entry.id   AF-A0A966QAB3-F1
#
_cell.length_a   1.000
_cell.length_b   1.000
_cell.length_c   1.000
_cell.angle_alpha   90.00
_cell.angle_beta   90.00
_cell.angle_gamma   90.00
#
_symmetry.space_group_name_H-M   'P 1'
#
loop_
_entity.id
_entity.type
_entity.pdbx_description
1 polymer ?
#
loop_
_entity_poly.entity_id
_entity_poly.type
_entity_poly.pdbx_seq_one_letter_code
_entity_poly.pdbx_strand_id
1 'polypeptide(L)'
;MSLTSDQQSSLSLQLQQLQALGDALQGDPDALLELLRQLEQLHRTIQDGPFRSSLPSDRNQLFELLQTMERSGGWPYIPRLQLRTFMDLLQRDSDPDNHPLAA
;
A
#
# COMPACT_ATOMS: atom_id res chain seq x y z
N MET A 1 6.19 11.05 8.45
CA MET A 1 7.37 10.51 9.18
C MET A 1 8.32 9.95 8.16
N SER A 2 9.60 10.29 8.25
CA SER A 2 10.63 9.85 7.29
C SER A 2 11.45 8.71 7.86
N LEU A 3 12.02 7.88 6.98
CA LEU A 3 13.01 6.87 7.36
C LEU A 3 14.23 7.55 8.00
N THR A 4 14.87 6.87 8.96
CA THR A 4 16.17 7.29 9.49
C THR A 4 17.26 7.16 8.41
N SER A 5 18.37 7.87 8.56
CA SER A 5 19.48 7.84 7.58
C SER A 5 20.04 6.42 7.37
N ASP A 6 20.12 5.62 8.43
CA ASP A 6 20.58 4.22 8.35
C ASP A 6 19.57 3.35 7.59
N GLN A 7 18.27 3.49 7.89
CA GLN A 7 17.19 2.79 7.18
C GLN A 7 17.15 3.18 5.70
N GLN A 8 17.35 4.46 5.40
CA GLN A 8 17.34 4.98 4.03
C GLN A 8 18.52 4.47 3.22
N SER A 9 19.71 4.39 3.83
CA SER A 9 20.91 3.82 3.22
C SER A 9 20.73 2.32 2.96
N SER A 10 20.23 1.57 3.94
CA SER A 10 19.95 0.13 3.78
C SER A 10 18.94 -0.13 2.66
N LEU A 11 17.83 0.62 2.63
CA LEU A 11 16.81 0.50 1.59
C LEU A 11 17.39 0.80 0.20
N SER A 12 18.21 1.85 0.09
CA SER A 12 18.84 2.22 -1.18
C SER A 12 19.71 1.10 -1.76
N LEU A 13 20.48 0.42 -0.90
CA LEU A 13 21.33 -0.70 -1.30
C LEU A 13 20.50 -1.89 -1.76
N GLN A 14 19.41 -2.21 -1.06
CA GLN A 14 18.50 -3.30 -1.46
C GLN A 14 17.82 -3.01 -2.80
N LEU A 15 17.38 -1.77 -3.03
CA LEU A 15 16.79 -1.38 -4.31
C LEU A 15 17.80 -1.46 -5.46
N GLN A 16 19.05 -1.03 -5.24
CA GLN A 16 20.11 -1.17 -6.25
C GLN A 16 20.38 -2.63 -6.61
N GLN A 17 20.36 -3.54 -5.63
CA GLN A 17 20.54 -4.97 -5.88
C GLN A 17 19.38 -5.56 -6.70
N LEU A 18 18.13 -5.19 -6.38
CA LEU A 18 16.96 -5.61 -7.15
C LEU A 18 17.00 -5.08 -8.58
N GLN A 19 17.45 -3.84 -8.78
CA GLN A 19 17.62 -3.27 -10.10
C GLN A 19 18.69 -4.02 -10.91
N ALA A 20 19.86 -4.27 -10.31
CA ALA A 20 20.93 -5.03 -10.96
C ALA A 20 20.49 -6.46 -11.34
N LEU A 21 19.64 -7.08 -10.52
CA LEU A 21 19.03 -8.37 -10.85
C LEU A 21 18.10 -8.27 -12.05
N GLY A 22 17.26 -7.22 -12.11
CA GLY A 22 16.41 -6.96 -13.29
C GLY A 22 17.22 -6.78 -14.57
N ASP A 23 18.32 -6.02 -14.51
CA ASP A 23 19.23 -5.82 -15.64
C ASP A 23 19.90 -7.13 -16.07
N ALA A 24 20.28 -7.99 -15.13
CA ALA A 24 20.88 -9.30 -15.41
C ALA A 24 19.89 -10.29 -16.06
N LEU A 25 18.60 -10.15 -15.81
CA LEU A 25 17.52 -10.97 -16.40
C LEU A 25 16.99 -10.41 -17.73
N GLN A 26 17.60 -9.34 -18.25
CA GLN A 26 17.16 -8.72 -19.50
C GLN A 26 17.16 -9.73 -20.66
N GLY A 27 16.05 -9.79 -21.37
CA GLY A 27 15.85 -10.73 -22.48
C GLY A 27 15.25 -12.08 -22.08
N ASP A 28 15.05 -12.33 -20.78
CA ASP A 28 14.33 -13.50 -20.26
C ASP A 28 12.98 -13.06 -19.64
N PRO A 29 11.87 -13.08 -20.42
CA PRO A 29 10.57 -12.60 -19.94
C PRO A 29 9.99 -13.46 -18.81
N ASP A 30 10.28 -14.76 -18.76
CA ASP A 30 9.77 -15.65 -17.72
C ASP A 30 10.48 -15.40 -16.39
N ALA A 31 11.81 -15.22 -16.41
CA ALA A 31 12.57 -14.86 -15.22
C ALA A 31 12.22 -13.47 -14.68
N LEU A 32 12.00 -12.49 -15.57
CA LEU A 32 11.52 -11.16 -15.19
C LEU A 32 10.12 -11.22 -14.56
N LEU A 33 9.21 -12.04 -15.12
CA LEU A 33 7.88 -12.23 -14.56
C LEU A 33 7.95 -12.84 -13.16
N GLU A 34 8.85 -13.80 -12.94
CA GLU A 34 9.05 -14.39 -11.62
C GLU A 34 9.60 -13.36 -10.61
N LEU A 35 10.57 -12.54 -11.00
CA LEU A 35 11.05 -11.42 -10.17
C LEU A 35 9.89 -10.48 -9.77
N LEU A 36 9.04 -10.11 -10.72
CA LEU A 36 7.89 -9.23 -10.46
C LEU A 36 6.88 -9.86 -9.51
N ARG A 37 6.59 -11.17 -9.62
CA ARG A 37 5.70 -11.88 -8.69
C ARG A 37 6.25 -11.89 -7.27
N GLN A 38 7.55 -12.10 -7.11
CA GLN A 38 8.19 -12.09 -5.80
C GLN A 38 8.15 -10.70 -5.16
N LEU A 39 8.36 -9.64 -5.95
CA LEU A 39 8.21 -8.26 -5.47
C LEU A 39 6.78 -7.93 -5.03
N GLU A 40 5.78 -8.38 -5.79
CA GLU A 40 4.37 -8.24 -5.42
C GLU A 40 4.05 -9.00 -4.12
N GLN A 41 4.57 -10.22 -3.95
CA GLN A 41 4.38 -11.00 -2.73
C GLN A 41 5.02 -10.32 -1.51
N LEU A 42 6.22 -9.76 -1.66
CA LEU A 42 6.88 -8.97 -0.62
C LEU A 42 6.03 -7.74 -0.26
N HIS A 43 5.56 -7.01 -1.27
CA HIS A 43 4.68 -5.87 -1.09
C HIS A 43 3.42 -6.23 -0.29
N ARG A 44 2.70 -7.30 -0.68
CA ARG A 44 1.53 -7.79 0.05
C ARG A 44 1.85 -8.17 1.48
N THR A 45 2.98 -8.83 1.71
CA THR A 45 3.40 -9.23 3.07
C THR A 45 3.60 -8.01 3.97
N ILE A 46 4.23 -6.95 3.45
CA ILE A 46 4.41 -5.69 4.16
C ILE A 46 3.06 -4.99 4.39
N GLN A 47 2.19 -4.99 3.37
CA GLN A 47 0.86 -4.40 3.43
C GLN A 47 -0.02 -5.08 4.49
N ASP A 48 -0.13 -6.40 4.47
CA ASP A 48 -1.03 -7.18 5.32
C ASP A 48 -0.52 -7.33 6.76
N GLY A 49 0.80 -7.30 6.96
CA GLY A 49 1.43 -7.43 8.26
C GLY A 49 1.71 -6.06 8.90
N PRO A 50 2.96 -5.55 8.79
CA PRO A 50 3.39 -4.37 9.51
C PRO A 50 2.55 -3.13 9.19
N PHE A 51 2.21 -2.89 7.91
CA PHE A 51 1.42 -1.72 7.54
C PHE A 51 0.00 -1.80 8.13
N ARG A 52 -0.74 -2.88 7.91
CA ARG A 52 -2.09 -3.05 8.47
C ARG A 52 -2.11 -3.01 9.99
N SER A 53 -1.10 -3.60 10.65
CA SER A 53 -0.97 -3.54 12.12
C SER A 53 -0.66 -2.14 12.66
N SER A 54 -0.09 -1.28 11.83
CA SER A 54 0.22 0.12 12.17
C SER A 54 -0.92 1.09 11.87
N LEU A 55 -2.02 0.62 11.27
CA LEU A 55 -3.17 1.48 10.97
C LEU A 55 -3.83 1.94 12.27
N PRO A 56 -4.23 3.23 12.36
CA PRO A 56 -4.97 3.73 13.49
C PRO A 56 -6.28 2.95 13.68
N SER A 57 -6.58 2.57 14.91
CA SER A 57 -7.89 2.00 15.25
C SER A 57 -8.99 3.08 15.30
N ASP A 58 -8.59 4.35 15.46
CA ASP A 58 -9.49 5.49 15.38
C ASP A 58 -9.84 5.83 13.92
N ARG A 59 -11.14 5.94 13.64
CA ARG A 59 -11.68 6.12 12.29
C ARG A 59 -11.27 7.46 11.67
N ASN A 60 -11.19 8.52 12.47
CA ASN A 60 -10.83 9.85 11.97
C ASN A 60 -9.34 9.89 11.62
N GLN A 61 -8.48 9.32 12.47
CA GLN A 61 -7.05 9.19 12.18
C GLN A 61 -6.78 8.30 10.96
N LEU A 62 -7.54 7.22 10.79
CA LEU A 62 -7.47 6.38 9.61
C LEU A 62 -7.87 7.16 8.34
N PHE A 63 -8.93 7.97 8.41
CA PHE A 63 -9.38 8.78 7.29
C PHE A 63 -8.34 9.85 6.87
N GLU A 64 -7.75 10.56 7.82
CA GLU A 64 -6.66 11.53 7.57
C GLU A 64 -5.42 10.86 6.94
N LEU A 65 -5.07 9.66 7.41
CA LEU A 65 -3.98 8.86 6.85
C LEU A 65 -4.25 8.47 5.40
N LEU A 66 -5.46 7.98 5.10
CA LEU A 66 -5.87 7.59 3.75
C LEU A 66 -5.90 8.78 2.78
N GLN A 67 -6.40 9.93 3.24
CA GLN A 67 -6.42 11.16 2.42
C GLN A 67 -4.99 11.66 2.13
N THR A 68 -4.08 11.51 3.08
CA THR A 68 -2.65 11.84 2.89
C THR A 68 -2.00 10.91 1.86
N MET A 69 -2.28 9.61 1.93
CA MET A 69 -1.77 8.60 0.98
C MET A 69 -2.31 8.81 -0.44
N GLU A 70 -3.55 9.25 -0.58
CA GLU A 70 -4.13 9.60 -1.89
C GLU A 70 -3.39 10.78 -2.55
N ARG A 71 -3.08 11.82 -1.76
CA ARG A 71 -2.41 13.04 -2.23
C ARG A 71 -0.95 12.84 -2.63
N SER A 72 -0.24 11.89 -2.01
CA SER A 72 1.19 11.66 -2.26
C SER A 72 1.52 10.86 -3.52
N GLY A 73 0.53 10.20 -4.16
CA GLY A 73 0.62 9.63 -5.51
C GLY A 73 1.84 8.76 -5.90
N GLY A 74 1.71 7.42 -5.77
CA GLY A 74 2.56 6.38 -6.43
C GLY A 74 3.31 5.48 -5.42
N TRP A 75 3.36 4.13 -5.49
CA TRP A 75 3.55 3.16 -6.60
C TRP A 75 3.25 1.70 -6.12
N PRO A 76 3.05 0.63 -6.95
CA PRO A 76 2.32 0.50 -8.22
C PRO A 76 0.91 -0.15 -8.06
N TYR A 77 -0.03 0.25 -8.92
CA TYR A 77 -1.27 -0.46 -9.33
C TYR A 77 -1.98 -1.42 -8.33
N ILE A 78 -2.42 -0.91 -7.18
CA ILE A 78 -3.63 -1.43 -6.51
C ILE A 78 -4.83 -0.69 -7.14
N PRO A 79 -5.89 -1.39 -7.60
CA PRO A 79 -7.06 -0.75 -8.20
C PRO A 79 -7.70 0.22 -7.19
N ARG A 80 -7.42 1.53 -7.37
CA ARG A 80 -7.86 2.65 -6.51
C ARG A 80 -9.37 2.73 -6.28
N LEU A 81 -10.15 2.01 -7.08
CA LEU A 81 -11.58 1.83 -6.87
C LEU A 81 -11.87 1.31 -5.45
N GLN A 82 -11.03 0.42 -4.91
CA GLN A 82 -11.25 -0.16 -3.58
C GLN A 82 -11.10 0.85 -2.44
N LEU A 83 -10.15 1.78 -2.52
CA LEU A 83 -9.92 2.75 -1.44
C LEU A 83 -10.98 3.86 -1.40
N ARG A 84 -11.38 4.40 -2.56
CA ARG A 84 -12.49 5.39 -2.59
C ARG A 84 -13.80 4.75 -2.16
N THR A 85 -14.11 3.55 -2.66
CA THR A 85 -15.29 2.80 -2.20
C THR A 85 -15.23 2.50 -0.70
N PHE A 86 -14.06 2.15 -0.16
CA PHE A 86 -13.91 1.92 1.28
C PHE A 86 -14.07 3.19 2.11
N MET A 87 -13.52 4.34 1.66
CA MET A 87 -13.73 5.63 2.30
C MET A 87 -15.21 6.06 2.25
N ASP A 88 -15.89 5.86 1.14
CA ASP A 88 -17.32 6.16 1.00
C ASP A 88 -18.17 5.28 1.93
N LEU A 89 -17.83 3.99 2.07
CA LEU A 89 -18.48 3.08 3.03
C LEU A 89 -18.21 3.53 4.47
N LEU A 90 -16.98 3.90 4.80
CA LEU A 90 -16.64 4.46 6.10
C LEU A 90 -17.33 5.82 6.36
N GLN A 91 -17.67 6.61 5.37
CA GLN A 91 -18.44 7.84 5.60
C GLN A 91 -19.92 7.53 5.85
N ARG A 92 -20.51 6.61 5.08
CA ARG A 92 -21.92 6.18 5.23
C ARG A 92 -22.23 5.56 6.60
N ASP A 93 -21.32 4.77 7.15
CA ASP A 93 -21.47 4.14 8.47
C ASP A 93 -21.16 5.09 9.65
N SER A 94 -20.77 6.35 9.38
CA SER A 94 -20.60 7.38 10.42
C SER A 94 -21.80 8.32 10.51
N ASP A 95 -22.75 8.18 9.59
CA ASP A 95 -23.95 9.00 9.51
C ASP A 95 -25.02 8.38 10.44
N PRO A 96 -25.38 9.03 11.56
CA PRO A 96 -26.35 8.48 12.51
C PRO A 96 -27.77 8.35 11.93
N ASP A 97 -28.04 8.92 10.75
CA ASP A 97 -29.35 8.84 10.08
C ASP A 97 -29.52 7.58 9.21
N ASN A 98 -28.49 6.73 9.04
CA ASN A 98 -28.63 5.45 8.31
C ASN A 98 -29.09 4.31 9.23
N HIS A 99 -30.17 4.54 9.99
CA HIS A 99 -30.93 3.46 10.62
C HIS A 99 -31.98 2.98 9.59
N PRO A 100 -31.99 1.70 9.17
CA PRO A 100 -33.13 1.20 8.42
C PRO A 100 -34.29 1.18 9.41
N LEU A 101 -35.26 2.09 9.23
CA LEU A 101 -36.55 1.95 9.88
C LEU A 101 -37.14 0.62 9.42
N ALA A 102 -37.22 -0.34 10.33
CA ALA A 102 -37.99 -1.56 10.15
C ALA A 102 -39.46 -1.18 9.91
N ALA A 103 -40.01 -1.57 8.76
CA ALA A 103 -41.42 -1.91 8.53
C ALA A 103 -41.57 -2.56 7.14
#